data_AF-A4BP61-F1
#
_entry.id   AF-A4BP61-F1
#
_cell.length_a   1.000
_cell.length_b   1.000
_cell.length_c   1.000
_cell.angle_alpha   90.00
_cell.angle_beta   90.00
_cell.angle_gamma   90.00
#
_symmetry.space_group_name_H-M   'P 1'
#
loop_
_entity.id
_entity.type
_entity.pdbx_description
1 polymer ?
#
loop_
_entity_poly.entity_id
_entity_poly.type
_entity_poly.pdbx_seq_one_letter_code
_entity_poly.pdbx_strand_id
1 'polypeptide(L)'
;MALHPDFPKSPYAIPHPDQRWFPAAEDLHTTAYEKLLPPLVANIRREVGDWRQRGYPAATATSRALLQWWFRTDHMIEQADGRLSRFQYYFAQRETVETVIWLYDVRKARDKFDLMRFDASGAVSAGLFPEDWPRYVGKMATGSGKTKVLSLLIAWSYFHRLYEADSALARNMLVIAPNIIVLDRLRSDFDGLKIFFNDPVLPDNGFAGRNWRDDFQITLPI
;
A
#
# COMPACT_ATOMS: atom_id res chain seq x y z
N MET A 1 -17.67 -9.92 18.67
CA MET A 1 -16.58 -9.19 17.96
C MET A 1 -17.23 -8.61 16.71
N ALA A 2 -17.18 -7.29 16.51
CA ALA A 2 -17.96 -6.64 15.46
C ALA A 2 -17.30 -6.81 14.08
N LEU A 3 -17.48 -8.01 13.54
CA LEU A 3 -17.25 -8.30 12.14
C LEU A 3 -18.63 -8.40 11.50
N HIS A 4 -18.79 -7.78 10.34
CA HIS A 4 -19.98 -7.93 9.53
C HIS A 4 -20.24 -9.43 9.26
N PRO A 5 -21.51 -9.90 9.25
CA PRO A 5 -21.82 -11.32 8.99
C PRO A 5 -21.21 -11.85 7.69
N ASP A 6 -21.18 -11.02 6.65
CA ASP A 6 -20.58 -11.33 5.35
C ASP A 6 -19.07 -11.07 5.26
N PHE A 7 -18.37 -10.85 6.39
CA PHE A 7 -16.93 -10.63 6.36
C PHE A 7 -16.21 -11.89 5.84
N PRO A 8 -15.33 -11.78 4.83
CA PRO A 8 -14.77 -12.93 4.17
C PRO A 8 -13.81 -13.70 5.07
N LYS A 9 -13.80 -15.04 4.92
CA LYS A 9 -12.87 -15.93 5.62
C LYS A 9 -11.49 -15.99 5.00
N SER A 10 -11.39 -15.72 3.70
CA SER A 10 -10.11 -15.73 2.99
C SER A 10 -9.37 -14.40 3.19
N PRO A 11 -8.08 -14.40 3.57
CA PRO A 11 -7.29 -13.18 3.72
C PRO A 11 -6.98 -12.51 2.37
N TYR A 12 -7.24 -13.19 1.25
CA TYR A 12 -7.05 -12.68 -0.11
C TYR A 12 -8.33 -12.08 -0.69
N ALA A 13 -9.50 -12.37 -0.11
CA ALA A 13 -10.76 -11.85 -0.59
C ALA A 13 -10.83 -10.34 -0.38
N ILE A 14 -11.36 -9.63 -1.36
CA ILE A 14 -11.57 -8.18 -1.34
C ILE A 14 -12.95 -7.93 -0.75
N PRO A 15 -13.08 -7.49 0.51
CA PRO A 15 -14.40 -7.26 1.09
C PRO A 15 -14.95 -5.92 0.61
N HIS A 16 -16.27 -5.76 0.59
CA HIS A 16 -16.92 -4.47 0.30
C HIS A 16 -16.46 -3.40 1.31
N PRO A 17 -16.26 -2.12 0.94
CA PRO A 17 -15.86 -1.07 1.87
C PRO A 17 -16.73 -0.98 3.14
N ASP A 18 -18.02 -1.30 3.03
CA ASP A 18 -18.96 -1.32 4.16
C ASP A 18 -18.88 -2.62 5.00
N GLN A 19 -18.28 -3.68 4.47
CA GLN A 19 -18.05 -4.95 5.17
C GLN A 19 -16.66 -4.92 5.82
N ARG A 20 -16.48 -4.06 6.80
CA ARG A 20 -15.19 -3.87 7.50
C ARG A 20 -15.36 -4.02 9.00
N TRP A 21 -14.27 -4.42 9.65
CA TRP A 21 -14.18 -4.34 11.10
C TRP A 21 -14.22 -2.87 11.55
N PHE A 22 -14.92 -2.61 12.65
CA PHE A 22 -14.97 -1.30 13.31
C PHE A 22 -15.01 -1.45 14.84
N PRO A 23 -14.57 -0.44 15.60
CA PRO A 23 -14.39 -0.55 17.05
C PRO A 23 -15.68 -0.23 17.84
N ALA A 24 -16.82 -0.83 17.49
CA ALA A 24 -18.07 -0.73 18.26
C ALA A 24 -19.00 -1.92 17.97
N ALA A 25 -20.13 -2.04 18.68
CA ALA A 25 -21.15 -3.04 18.40
C ALA A 25 -21.88 -2.77 17.05
N GLU A 26 -22.41 -3.83 16.42
CA GLU A 26 -22.99 -3.80 15.06
C GLU A 26 -24.08 -2.72 14.86
N ASP A 27 -24.86 -2.49 15.90
CA ASP A 27 -25.95 -1.50 15.98
C ASP A 27 -25.48 -0.04 15.86
N LEU A 28 -24.20 0.25 16.07
CA LEU A 28 -23.61 1.58 15.92
C LEU A 28 -23.02 1.84 14.52
N HIS A 29 -23.10 0.86 13.61
CA HIS A 29 -22.54 0.97 12.26
C HIS A 29 -23.20 2.07 11.41
N THR A 30 -24.51 2.32 11.57
CA THR A 30 -25.24 3.32 10.76
C THR A 30 -25.16 4.75 11.33
N THR A 31 -24.90 4.92 12.64
CA THR A 31 -24.96 6.23 13.32
C THR A 31 -23.60 6.77 13.78
N ALA A 32 -22.58 5.92 13.92
CA ALA A 32 -21.28 6.33 14.49
C ALA A 32 -20.04 5.85 13.72
N TYR A 33 -20.18 5.14 12.60
CA TYR A 33 -19.03 4.58 11.87
C TYR A 33 -17.97 5.63 11.49
N GLU A 34 -18.39 6.78 10.97
CA GLU A 34 -17.49 7.88 10.60
C GLU A 34 -16.88 8.61 11.81
N LYS A 35 -17.50 8.50 12.99
CA LYS A 35 -17.01 9.10 14.25
C LYS A 35 -16.02 8.20 15.00
N LEU A 36 -16.02 6.89 14.71
CA LEU A 36 -15.22 5.88 15.40
C LEU A 36 -13.95 5.48 14.64
N LEU A 37 -13.88 5.81 13.35
CA LEU A 37 -12.68 5.63 12.54
C LEU A 37 -11.85 6.91 12.50
N PRO A 38 -10.55 6.83 12.19
CA PRO A 38 -9.79 8.02 11.86
C PRO A 38 -10.50 8.79 10.73
N PRO A 39 -10.62 10.13 10.83
CA PRO A 39 -11.58 10.93 10.06
C PRO A 39 -11.58 10.76 8.53
N LEU A 40 -10.42 10.42 7.96
CA LEU A 40 -10.23 10.30 6.51
C LEU A 40 -10.53 8.89 5.97
N VAL A 41 -10.58 7.88 6.85
CA VAL A 41 -10.51 6.46 6.45
C VAL A 41 -11.78 6.00 5.72
N ALA A 42 -12.96 6.44 6.14
CA ALA A 42 -14.22 6.00 5.55
C ALA A 42 -14.31 6.40 4.06
N ASN A 43 -14.08 7.68 3.75
CA ASN A 43 -14.08 8.18 2.37
C ASN A 43 -12.97 7.55 1.53
N ILE A 44 -11.74 7.51 2.04
CA ILE A 44 -10.61 6.91 1.32
C ILE A 44 -10.90 5.45 0.95
N ARG A 45 -11.45 4.64 1.85
CA ARG A 45 -11.77 3.22 1.56
C ARG A 45 -12.80 3.08 0.45
N ARG A 46 -13.88 3.87 0.48
CA ARG A 46 -14.91 3.86 -0.56
C ARG A 46 -14.29 4.22 -1.91
N GLU A 47 -13.59 5.35 -1.97
CA GLU A 47 -13.03 5.84 -3.22
C GLU A 47 -11.92 4.95 -3.80
N VAL A 48 -11.05 4.38 -2.96
CA VAL A 48 -10.03 3.40 -3.38
C VAL A 48 -10.71 2.13 -3.88
N GLY A 49 -11.79 1.69 -3.24
CA GLY A 49 -12.62 0.57 -3.69
C GLY A 49 -13.14 0.78 -5.11
N ASP A 50 -13.79 1.92 -5.36
CA ASP A 50 -14.35 2.28 -6.67
C ASP A 50 -13.25 2.46 -7.73
N TRP A 51 -12.13 3.08 -7.36
CA TRP A 51 -10.97 3.25 -8.23
C TRP A 51 -10.35 1.91 -8.64
N ARG A 52 -10.24 0.95 -7.70
CA ARG A 52 -9.75 -0.41 -7.96
C ARG A 52 -10.68 -1.15 -8.92
N GLN A 53 -11.99 -1.10 -8.70
CA GLN A 53 -12.99 -1.77 -9.53
C GLN A 53 -12.96 -1.26 -10.97
N ARG A 54 -12.75 0.05 -11.16
CA ARG A 54 -12.62 0.69 -12.48
C ARG A 54 -11.27 0.47 -13.17
N GLY A 55 -10.36 -0.31 -12.60
CA GLY A 55 -9.09 -0.64 -13.24
C GLY A 55 -8.01 0.43 -13.15
N TYR A 56 -7.97 1.15 -12.03
CA TYR A 56 -6.94 2.15 -11.73
C TYR A 56 -6.91 3.35 -12.71
N PRO A 57 -8.06 4.00 -13.00
CA PRO A 57 -8.08 5.17 -13.87
C PRO A 57 -7.24 6.32 -13.28
N ALA A 58 -6.74 7.19 -14.15
CA ALA A 58 -5.91 8.37 -13.82
C ALA A 58 -4.58 8.10 -13.08
N ALA A 59 -4.25 6.85 -12.74
CA ALA A 59 -2.91 6.48 -12.30
C ALA A 59 -1.92 6.62 -13.47
N THR A 60 -0.67 7.00 -13.15
CA THR A 60 0.44 7.02 -14.12
C THR A 60 0.67 5.65 -14.75
N ALA A 61 1.38 5.64 -15.88
CA ALA A 61 1.71 4.39 -16.55
C ALA A 61 2.48 3.45 -15.62
N THR A 62 3.45 3.99 -14.87
CA THR A 62 4.25 3.24 -13.90
C THR A 62 3.40 2.67 -12.76
N SER A 63 2.57 3.50 -12.11
CA SER A 63 1.68 3.02 -11.03
C SER A 63 0.74 1.93 -11.53
N ARG A 64 0.13 2.13 -12.71
CA ARG A 64 -0.80 1.15 -13.29
C ARG A 64 -0.10 -0.17 -13.62
N ALA A 65 1.10 -0.13 -14.20
CA ALA A 65 1.87 -1.33 -14.52
C ALA A 65 2.19 -2.12 -13.24
N LEU A 66 2.71 -1.46 -12.20
CA LEU A 66 3.04 -2.10 -10.93
C LEU A 66 1.80 -2.69 -10.23
N LEU A 67 0.68 -1.97 -10.19
CA LEU A 67 -0.57 -2.48 -9.60
C LEU A 67 -1.13 -3.69 -10.37
N GLN A 68 -1.03 -3.69 -11.70
CA GLN A 68 -1.42 -4.84 -12.53
C GLN A 68 -0.50 -6.03 -12.29
N TRP A 69 0.81 -5.80 -12.23
CA TRP A 69 1.78 -6.83 -11.88
C TRP A 69 1.46 -7.44 -10.51
N TRP A 70 1.40 -6.65 -9.44
CA TRP A 70 1.24 -7.18 -8.08
C TRP A 70 -0.11 -7.83 -7.79
N PHE A 71 -1.20 -7.32 -8.35
CA PHE A 71 -2.55 -7.68 -7.89
C PHE A 71 -3.46 -8.27 -8.96
N ARG A 72 -3.03 -8.33 -10.22
CA ARG A 72 -3.80 -8.91 -11.34
C ARG A 72 -3.03 -9.94 -12.15
N THR A 73 -1.74 -10.10 -11.91
CA THR A 73 -0.90 -11.12 -12.57
C THR A 73 -0.73 -12.30 -11.64
N ASP A 74 -0.75 -13.51 -12.19
CA ASP A 74 -0.50 -14.73 -11.44
C ASP A 74 1.00 -14.95 -11.27
N HIS A 75 1.42 -15.10 -10.01
CA HIS A 75 2.82 -15.32 -9.64
C HIS A 75 3.00 -16.75 -9.16
N MET A 76 3.87 -17.50 -9.83
CA MET A 76 4.25 -18.85 -9.41
C MET A 76 5.67 -18.80 -8.85
N ILE A 77 5.83 -19.19 -7.59
CA ILE A 77 7.12 -19.19 -6.90
C ILE A 77 7.46 -20.62 -6.51
N GLU A 78 8.70 -21.00 -6.82
CA GLU A 78 9.29 -22.27 -6.40
C GLU A 78 9.53 -22.28 -4.89
N GLN A 79 8.99 -23.28 -4.21
CA GLN A 79 9.19 -23.49 -2.78
C GLN A 79 10.48 -24.29 -2.52
N ALA A 80 10.88 -24.36 -1.25
CA ALA A 80 12.08 -25.10 -0.84
C ALA A 80 12.03 -26.60 -1.19
N ASP A 81 10.84 -27.15 -1.44
CA ASP A 81 10.62 -28.55 -1.87
C ASP A 81 10.59 -28.72 -3.40
N GLY A 82 10.90 -27.66 -4.17
CA GLY A 82 10.89 -27.64 -5.63
C GLY A 82 9.50 -27.51 -6.27
N ARG A 83 8.43 -27.37 -5.47
CA ARG A 83 7.06 -27.22 -5.99
C ARG A 83 6.76 -25.77 -6.34
N LEU A 84 6.06 -25.56 -7.44
CA LEU A 84 5.51 -24.25 -7.77
C LEU A 84 4.23 -24.00 -6.96
N SER A 85 4.22 -22.88 -6.23
CA SER A 85 3.06 -22.42 -5.48
C SER A 85 2.61 -21.05 -5.96
N ARG A 86 1.29 -20.82 -5.97
CA ARG A 86 0.74 -19.52 -6.34
C ARG A 86 0.96 -18.53 -5.19
N PHE A 87 1.70 -17.47 -5.47
CA PHE A 87 1.89 -16.35 -4.56
C PHE A 87 0.80 -15.30 -4.76
N GLN A 88 0.25 -14.81 -3.65
CA GLN A 88 -0.71 -13.71 -3.63
C GLN A 88 -0.45 -12.82 -2.43
N TYR A 89 -0.54 -11.50 -2.62
CA TYR A 89 -0.56 -10.57 -1.49
C TYR A 89 -1.90 -10.61 -0.78
N TYR A 90 -1.90 -10.49 0.54
CA TYR A 90 -3.15 -10.37 1.31
C TYR A 90 -3.89 -9.08 0.97
N PHE A 91 -5.21 -9.08 1.12
CA PHE A 91 -6.02 -7.92 0.83
C PHE A 91 -5.58 -6.69 1.65
N ALA A 92 -5.24 -6.86 2.92
CA ALA A 92 -4.76 -5.75 3.76
C ALA A 92 -3.44 -5.13 3.22
N GLN A 93 -2.56 -5.94 2.64
CA GLN A 93 -1.32 -5.45 2.02
C GLN A 93 -1.64 -4.66 0.74
N ARG A 94 -2.51 -5.22 -0.10
CA ARG A 94 -3.02 -4.58 -1.32
C ARG A 94 -3.70 -3.25 -1.02
N GLU A 95 -4.65 -3.22 -0.09
CA GLU A 95 -5.40 -2.02 0.28
C GLU A 95 -4.46 -0.92 0.78
N THR A 96 -3.42 -1.28 1.56
CA THR A 96 -2.43 -0.31 2.04
C THR A 96 -1.64 0.30 0.88
N VAL A 97 -1.11 -0.53 -0.03
CA VAL A 97 -0.33 -0.07 -1.19
C VAL A 97 -1.19 0.78 -2.13
N GLU A 98 -2.37 0.29 -2.49
CA GLU A 98 -3.31 1.00 -3.35
C GLU A 98 -3.73 2.35 -2.74
N THR A 99 -3.94 2.42 -1.43
CA THR A 99 -4.32 3.67 -0.76
C THR A 99 -3.20 4.71 -0.86
N VAL A 100 -1.95 4.33 -0.60
CA VAL A 100 -0.80 5.25 -0.71
C VAL A 100 -0.63 5.74 -2.14
N ILE A 101 -0.68 4.83 -3.12
CA ILE A 101 -0.57 5.17 -4.54
C ILE A 101 -1.74 6.05 -4.98
N TRP A 102 -2.96 5.75 -4.55
CA TRP A 102 -4.14 6.53 -4.91
C TRP A 102 -4.09 7.94 -4.34
N LEU A 103 -3.73 8.10 -3.06
CA LEU A 103 -3.58 9.42 -2.44
C LEU A 103 -2.50 10.24 -3.16
N TYR A 104 -1.33 9.64 -3.39
CA TYR A 104 -0.18 10.36 -3.94
C TYR A 104 -0.28 10.58 -5.45
N ASP A 105 -0.54 9.54 -6.22
CA ASP A 105 -0.46 9.59 -7.68
C ASP A 105 -1.78 10.03 -8.33
N VAL A 106 -2.91 9.58 -7.80
CA VAL A 106 -4.21 9.84 -8.44
C VAL A 106 -4.83 11.12 -7.90
N ARG A 107 -4.94 11.24 -6.59
CA ARG A 107 -5.55 12.40 -5.93
C ARG A 107 -4.61 13.57 -5.75
N LYS A 108 -3.31 13.36 -6.01
CA LYS A 108 -2.25 14.36 -5.84
C LYS A 108 -2.34 15.05 -4.48
N ALA A 109 -2.67 14.30 -3.42
CA ALA A 109 -2.70 14.86 -2.07
C ALA A 109 -1.25 15.17 -1.65
N ARG A 110 -0.90 16.45 -1.63
CA ARG A 110 0.49 16.90 -1.40
C ARG A 110 0.66 17.70 -0.13
N ASP A 111 -0.44 18.11 0.49
CA ASP A 111 -0.42 18.84 1.75
C ASP A 111 -1.63 18.48 2.63
N LYS A 112 -1.69 19.12 3.80
CA LYS A 112 -2.80 18.96 4.75
C LYS A 112 -4.15 19.37 4.17
N PHE A 113 -4.21 20.39 3.32
CA PHE A 113 -5.47 20.88 2.75
C PHE A 113 -6.04 19.89 1.74
N ASP A 114 -5.19 19.24 0.94
CA ASP A 114 -5.62 18.18 0.05
C ASP A 114 -6.15 16.97 0.83
N LEU A 115 -5.48 16.59 1.92
CA LEU A 115 -5.91 15.47 2.77
C LEU A 115 -7.25 15.76 3.49
N MET A 116 -7.47 17.00 3.91
CA MET A 116 -8.72 17.42 4.56
C MET A 116 -9.95 17.26 3.67
N ARG A 117 -9.80 17.21 2.33
CA ARG A 117 -10.92 16.95 1.40
C ARG A 117 -11.56 15.57 1.59
N PHE A 118 -10.87 14.66 2.29
CA PHE A 118 -11.38 13.31 2.59
C PHE A 118 -12.03 13.21 3.97
N ASP A 119 -12.07 14.28 4.77
CA ASP A 119 -12.68 14.26 6.10
C ASP A 119 -14.19 13.98 6.01
N ALA A 120 -14.60 12.80 6.49
CA ALA A 120 -16.00 12.43 6.60
C ALA A 120 -16.67 13.01 7.85
N SER A 121 -15.88 13.34 8.88
CA SER A 121 -16.37 13.72 10.21
C SER A 121 -16.67 15.21 10.36
N GLY A 122 -16.07 16.07 9.53
CA GLY A 122 -16.07 17.52 9.68
C GLY A 122 -15.28 18.02 10.89
N ALA A 123 -14.56 17.14 11.59
CA ALA A 123 -13.81 17.46 12.81
C ALA A 123 -12.35 17.85 12.56
N VAL A 124 -11.87 17.71 11.31
CA VAL A 124 -10.47 17.99 10.98
C VAL A 124 -10.29 19.47 10.65
N SER A 125 -9.34 20.12 11.32
CA SER A 125 -8.91 21.48 11.01
C SER A 125 -7.42 21.51 10.68
N ALA A 126 -6.99 22.52 9.90
CA ALA A 126 -5.61 22.64 9.47
C ALA A 126 -4.62 22.78 10.65
N GLY A 127 -5.07 23.33 11.78
CA GLY A 127 -4.26 23.47 13.00
C GLY A 127 -3.91 22.14 13.68
N LEU A 128 -4.55 21.03 13.29
CA LEU A 128 -4.19 19.69 13.77
C LEU A 128 -2.93 19.11 13.11
N PHE A 129 -2.43 19.76 12.05
CA PHE A 129 -1.24 19.33 11.32
C PHE A 129 -0.11 20.33 11.54
N PRO A 130 0.87 19.98 12.41
CA PRO A 130 2.02 20.85 12.65
C PRO A 130 2.95 20.94 11.43
N GLU A 131 2.88 19.96 10.51
CA GLU A 131 3.73 19.91 9.33
C GLU A 131 3.00 20.36 8.06
N ASP A 132 3.76 20.90 7.10
CA ASP A 132 3.26 21.30 5.78
C ASP A 132 3.46 20.21 4.71
N TRP A 133 4.09 19.09 5.06
CA TRP A 133 4.24 17.93 4.17
C TRP A 133 3.25 16.81 4.52
N PRO A 134 2.88 15.97 3.54
CA PRO A 134 1.88 14.94 3.77
C PRO A 134 2.50 13.79 4.57
N ARG A 135 1.74 13.26 5.53
CA ARG A 135 2.08 12.04 6.27
C ARG A 135 1.04 10.97 5.99
N TYR A 136 1.48 9.88 5.37
CA TYR A 136 0.64 8.70 5.16
C TYR A 136 0.89 7.70 6.28
N VAL A 137 -0.17 7.35 7.01
CA VAL A 137 -0.10 6.44 8.15
C VAL A 137 -0.93 5.18 7.86
N GLY A 138 -0.26 4.05 7.67
CA GLY A 138 -0.89 2.74 7.54
C GLY A 138 -0.97 2.02 8.89
N LYS A 139 -2.17 1.87 9.46
CA LYS A 139 -2.38 1.09 10.69
C LYS A 139 -2.53 -0.39 10.34
N MET A 140 -1.47 -1.17 10.58
CA MET A 140 -1.39 -2.59 10.22
C MET A 140 -1.11 -3.48 11.43
N ALA A 141 -1.82 -4.61 11.54
CA ALA A 141 -1.62 -5.58 12.61
C ALA A 141 -0.21 -6.22 12.58
N THR A 142 0.28 -6.70 13.72
CA THR A 142 1.50 -7.53 13.76
C THR A 142 1.28 -8.82 12.98
N GLY A 143 2.29 -9.27 12.24
CA GLY A 143 2.19 -10.46 11.37
C GLY A 143 1.50 -10.23 10.01
N SER A 144 0.87 -9.07 9.76
CA SER A 144 0.21 -8.78 8.47
C SER A 144 1.15 -8.55 7.27
N GLY A 145 2.47 -8.63 7.46
CA GLY A 145 3.47 -8.44 6.40
C GLY A 145 3.77 -6.98 6.06
N LYS A 146 3.99 -6.14 7.08
CA LYS A 146 4.38 -4.72 6.91
C LYS A 146 5.62 -4.56 6.03
N THR A 147 6.62 -5.44 6.16
CA THR A 147 7.84 -5.39 5.34
C THR A 147 7.55 -5.62 3.85
N LYS A 148 6.58 -6.49 3.50
CA LYS A 148 6.16 -6.68 2.09
C LYS A 148 5.47 -5.43 1.53
N VAL A 149 4.65 -4.74 2.33
CA VAL A 149 4.09 -3.44 1.90
C VAL A 149 5.19 -2.41 1.69
N LEU A 150 6.16 -2.37 2.60
CA LEU A 150 7.29 -1.46 2.49
C LEU A 150 8.11 -1.72 1.21
N SER A 151 8.41 -2.98 0.88
CA SER A 151 9.15 -3.30 -0.36
C SER A 151 8.40 -2.87 -1.62
N LEU A 152 7.08 -3.07 -1.68
CA LEU A 152 6.25 -2.61 -2.81
C LEU A 152 6.27 -1.08 -2.93
N LEU A 153 6.14 -0.36 -1.81
CA LEU A 153 6.16 1.11 -1.83
C LEU A 153 7.54 1.68 -2.18
N ILE A 154 8.63 1.03 -1.75
CA ILE A 154 9.99 1.38 -2.13
C ILE A 154 10.18 1.20 -3.65
N ALA A 155 9.78 0.05 -4.19
CA ALA A 155 9.88 -0.22 -5.62
C ALA A 155 9.03 0.77 -6.44
N TRP A 156 7.79 1.05 -6.00
CA TRP A 156 6.95 2.06 -6.66
C TRP A 156 7.59 3.44 -6.63
N SER A 157 8.07 3.90 -5.48
CA SER A 157 8.70 5.22 -5.38
C SER A 157 9.94 5.34 -6.27
N TYR A 158 10.76 4.29 -6.31
CA TYR A 158 11.92 4.19 -7.19
C TYR A 158 11.55 4.30 -8.67
N PHE A 159 10.65 3.44 -9.16
CA PHE A 159 10.28 3.42 -10.59
C PHE A 159 9.44 4.62 -11.00
N HIS A 160 8.57 5.11 -10.12
CA HIS A 160 7.80 6.31 -10.40
C HIS A 160 8.75 7.50 -10.57
N ARG A 161 9.81 7.62 -9.76
CA ARG A 161 10.87 8.62 -9.99
C ARG A 161 11.69 8.35 -11.25
N LEU A 162 11.92 7.10 -11.61
CA LEU A 162 12.73 6.75 -12.77
C LEU A 162 12.01 6.98 -14.11
N TYR A 163 10.74 6.61 -14.21
CA TYR A 163 10.01 6.54 -15.47
C TYR A 163 9.02 7.69 -15.71
N GLU A 164 8.56 8.37 -14.66
CA GLU A 164 7.65 9.50 -14.79
C GLU A 164 8.44 10.82 -14.67
N ALA A 165 8.44 11.62 -15.74
CA ALA A 165 9.29 12.82 -15.86
C ALA A 165 9.09 13.83 -14.71
N ASP A 166 7.83 14.05 -14.31
CA ASP A 166 7.45 15.04 -13.29
C ASP A 166 7.32 14.44 -11.88
N SER A 167 7.88 13.25 -11.66
CA SER A 167 7.82 12.60 -10.36
C SER A 167 8.68 13.32 -9.32
N ALA A 168 8.06 13.75 -8.23
CA ALA A 168 8.73 14.27 -7.05
C ALA A 168 9.12 13.17 -6.03
N LEU A 169 8.92 11.89 -6.35
CA LEU A 169 9.33 10.79 -5.48
C LEU A 169 10.85 10.62 -5.46
N ALA A 170 11.34 9.84 -4.50
CA ALA A 170 12.77 9.62 -4.30
C ALA A 170 13.20 8.25 -4.86
N ARG A 171 14.48 8.12 -5.20
CA ARG A 171 15.12 6.81 -5.39
C ARG A 171 15.88 6.34 -4.14
N ASN A 172 16.10 7.25 -3.20
CA ASN A 172 16.79 6.99 -1.94
C ASN A 172 15.74 6.89 -0.82
N MET A 173 15.82 5.83 -0.01
CA MET A 173 14.85 5.55 1.04
C MET A 173 15.54 5.47 2.39
N LEU A 174 14.92 6.05 3.42
CA LEU A 174 15.35 5.92 4.80
C LEU A 174 14.31 5.10 5.56
N VAL A 175 14.72 3.93 6.07
CA VAL A 175 13.90 3.10 6.95
C VAL A 175 14.40 3.27 8.38
N ILE A 176 13.53 3.80 9.25
CA ILE A 176 13.87 4.06 10.65
C ILE A 176 13.24 2.98 11.54
N ALA A 177 14.04 2.38 12.41
CA ALA A 177 13.60 1.40 13.38
C ALA A 177 13.62 1.98 14.81
N PRO A 178 12.72 1.55 15.72
CA PRO A 178 12.64 2.08 17.07
C PRO A 178 13.79 1.61 18.00
N ASN A 179 14.49 0.53 17.64
CA ASN A 179 15.63 -0.01 18.39
C ASN A 179 16.47 -0.94 17.50
N ILE A 180 17.65 -1.30 17.99
CA ILE A 180 18.62 -2.13 17.27
C ILE A 180 18.08 -3.52 16.90
N ILE A 181 17.26 -4.14 17.76
CA ILE A 181 16.70 -5.47 17.50
C ILE A 181 15.76 -5.46 16.30
N VAL A 182 14.93 -4.41 16.19
CA VAL A 182 14.04 -4.23 15.03
C VAL A 182 14.85 -3.84 13.79
N LEU A 183 15.90 -3.03 13.95
CA LEU A 183 16.80 -2.66 12.86
C LEU A 183 17.47 -3.89 12.26
N ASP A 184 18.02 -4.78 13.07
CA ASP A 184 18.73 -5.98 12.61
C ASP A 184 17.80 -6.92 11.83
N ARG A 185 16.54 -7.07 12.28
CA ARG A 185 15.53 -7.84 11.55
C ARG A 185 15.20 -7.21 10.19
N LEU A 186 14.96 -5.90 10.15
CA LEU A 186 14.71 -5.19 8.89
C LEU A 186 15.93 -5.29 7.96
N ARG A 187 17.14 -5.13 8.49
CA ARG A 187 18.38 -5.29 7.71
C ARG A 187 18.48 -6.68 7.13
N SER A 188 18.17 -7.73 7.89
CA SER A 188 18.14 -9.10 7.38
C SER A 188 17.08 -9.32 6.32
N ASP A 189 15.90 -8.68 6.42
CA ASP A 189 14.85 -8.77 5.41
C ASP A 189 15.28 -8.11 4.07
N PHE A 190 16.03 -7.01 4.14
CA PHE A 190 16.52 -6.26 2.97
C PHE A 190 17.92 -6.68 2.50
N ASP A 191 18.61 -7.56 3.24
CA ASP A 191 19.95 -8.02 2.94
C ASP A 191 20.04 -8.65 1.55
N GLY A 192 21.06 -8.27 0.78
CA GLY A 192 21.22 -8.67 -0.61
C GLY A 192 20.02 -8.34 -1.51
N LEU A 193 19.15 -7.41 -1.09
CA LEU A 193 17.91 -7.03 -1.79
C LEU A 193 16.94 -8.21 -2.01
N LYS A 194 17.10 -9.31 -1.25
CA LYS A 194 16.38 -10.57 -1.47
C LYS A 194 14.87 -10.39 -1.54
N ILE A 195 14.29 -9.53 -0.69
CA ILE A 195 12.85 -9.26 -0.70
C ILE A 195 12.33 -8.70 -2.04
N PHE A 196 13.15 -8.00 -2.82
CA PHE A 196 12.74 -7.45 -4.11
C PHE A 196 12.73 -8.50 -5.23
N PHE A 197 13.56 -9.53 -5.10
CA PHE A 197 13.75 -10.56 -6.14
C PHE A 197 13.06 -11.89 -5.82
N ASN A 198 12.90 -12.23 -4.54
CA ASN A 198 12.26 -13.48 -4.11
C ASN A 198 10.73 -13.38 -4.12
N ASP A 199 10.19 -12.21 -3.76
CA ASP A 199 8.78 -11.88 -3.94
C ASP A 199 8.59 -11.23 -5.32
N PRO A 200 7.38 -11.25 -5.90
CA PRO A 200 7.10 -10.61 -7.19
C PRO A 200 6.98 -9.09 -7.05
N VAL A 201 7.94 -8.44 -6.39
CA VAL A 201 7.99 -6.97 -6.23
C VAL A 201 8.40 -6.33 -7.54
N LEU A 202 9.41 -6.88 -8.22
CA LEU A 202 9.89 -6.38 -9.51
C LEU A 202 9.24 -7.16 -10.66
N PRO A 203 8.59 -6.48 -11.63
CA PRO A 203 8.17 -7.12 -12.86
C PRO A 203 9.33 -7.71 -13.66
N ASP A 204 9.04 -8.64 -14.54
CA ASP A 204 10.02 -9.14 -15.51
C ASP A 204 10.37 -8.05 -16.54
N ASN A 205 11.59 -8.10 -17.08
CA ASN A 205 11.98 -7.21 -18.17
C ASN A 205 11.07 -7.42 -19.39
N GLY A 206 10.65 -6.32 -20.03
CA GLY A 206 9.68 -6.32 -21.11
C GLY A 206 8.22 -6.15 -20.64
N PHE A 207 7.90 -6.39 -19.37
CA PHE A 207 6.56 -6.12 -18.85
C PHE A 207 6.22 -4.62 -19.02
N ALA A 208 5.08 -4.32 -19.65
CA ALA A 208 4.69 -2.95 -20.01
C ALA A 208 5.78 -2.13 -20.75
N GLY A 209 6.68 -2.81 -21.49
CA GLY A 209 7.71 -2.16 -22.31
C GLY A 209 8.86 -1.53 -21.51
N ARG A 210 9.12 -1.97 -20.26
CA ARG A 210 10.22 -1.47 -19.41
C ARG A 210 11.13 -2.60 -18.96
N ASN A 211 12.38 -2.27 -18.60
CA ASN A 211 13.39 -3.24 -18.14
C ASN A 211 13.49 -3.23 -16.61
N TRP A 212 12.39 -3.56 -15.93
CA TRP A 212 12.25 -3.37 -14.48
C TRP A 212 13.38 -3.97 -13.63
N ARG A 213 13.83 -5.19 -13.89
CA ARG A 213 14.89 -5.82 -13.09
C ARG A 213 16.25 -5.19 -13.35
N ASP A 214 16.54 -4.87 -14.62
CA ASP A 214 17.83 -4.27 -15.01
C ASP A 214 17.91 -2.81 -14.55
N ASP A 215 16.79 -2.10 -14.58
CA ASP A 215 16.69 -0.70 -14.17
C ASP A 215 16.70 -0.54 -12.64
N PHE A 216 16.47 -1.62 -11.87
CA PHE A 216 16.44 -1.57 -10.40
C PHE A 216 17.83 -1.62 -9.77
N GLN A 217 18.47 -0.45 -9.67
CA GLN A 217 19.85 -0.30 -9.19
C GLN A 217 19.92 0.32 -7.77
N ILE A 218 19.07 -0.12 -6.85
CA ILE A 218 19.15 0.31 -5.44
C ILE A 218 20.31 -0.40 -4.74
N THR A 219 20.93 0.25 -3.74
CA THR A 219 21.95 -0.38 -2.89
C THR A 219 21.54 -0.25 -1.43
N LEU A 220 21.92 -1.24 -0.62
CA LEU A 220 21.83 -1.17 0.83
C LEU A 220 23.24 -0.89 1.37
N PRO A 221 23.54 0.34 1.83
CA PRO A 221 24.84 0.62 2.42
C PRO A 221 25.06 -0.23 3.68
N ILE A 222 26.30 -0.68 3.85
CA ILE A 222 26.73 -1.55 4.96
C ILE A 222 26.68 -0.80 6.28
#